data_AF-A0A7C7EDR1-F1
#
_entry.id   AF-A0A7C7EDR1-F1
#
_cell.length_a   1.000
_cell.length_b   1.000
_cell.length_c   1.000
_cell.angle_alpha   90.00
_cell.angle_beta   90.00
_cell.angle_gamma   90.00
#
_symmetry.space_group_name_H-M   'P 1'
#
loop_
_entity.id
_entity.type
_entity.pdbx_description
1 polymer ?
#
loop_
_entity_poly.entity_id
_entity_poly.type
_entity_poly.pdbx_seq_one_letter_code
_entity_poly.pdbx_strand_id
1 'polypeptide(L)' 'AYNQPITRAEIERIRGVKSDKAINTLLEYNLIKESGRALSPGRPILYTTTEDFLKYFGIKSLKELPQIEITP' A
#
# COMPACT_ATOMS: atom_id res chain seq x y z
N ALA A 1 0.93 -0.48 -3.78
CA ALA A 1 1.73 -1.46 -4.54
C ALA A 1 3.16 -0.95 -4.79
N TYR A 2 3.35 0.19 -5.47
CA TYR A 2 4.69 0.66 -5.84
C TYR A 2 5.57 1.14 -4.68
N ASN A 3 4.99 1.79 -3.68
CA ASN A 3 5.74 2.38 -2.56
C ASN A 3 5.78 1.49 -1.30
N GLN A 4 5.45 0.20 -1.41
CA GLN A 4 5.41 -0.68 -0.24
C GLN A 4 6.84 -1.06 0.24
N PRO A 5 7.06 -1.29 1.55
CA PRO A 5 6.12 -1.09 2.65
C PRO A 5 5.89 0.40 2.96
N ILE A 6 4.64 0.80 3.23
CA ILE A 6 4.26 2.22 3.41
C ILE A 6 3.36 2.44 4.62
N THR A 7 3.49 3.57 5.31
CA THR A 7 2.61 3.95 6.42
C THR A 7 1.36 4.71 5.96
N ARG A 8 0.30 4.71 6.78
CA ARG A 8 -0.89 5.55 6.53
C ARG A 8 -0.53 7.02 6.34
N ALA A 9 0.36 7.56 7.17
CA ALA A 9 0.75 8.96 7.11
C ALA A 9 1.45 9.32 5.79
N GLU A 10 2.25 8.42 5.23
CA GLU A 10 2.86 8.59 3.90
C GLU A 10 1.83 8.54 2.78
N ILE A 11 0.86 7.61 2.85
CA ILE A 11 -0.25 7.55 1.91
C ILE A 11 -1.03 8.88 1.91
N GLU A 12 -1.38 9.38 3.09
CA GLU A 12 -2.13 10.63 3.24
C GLU A 12 -1.35 11.83 2.71
N ARG A 13 -0.03 11.87 2.94
CA ARG A 13 0.84 12.91 2.40
C ARG A 13 0.87 12.93 0.88
N ILE A 14 0.96 11.75 0.25
CA ILE A 14 0.96 11.63 -1.22
C ILE A 14 -0.40 12.02 -1.80
N ARG A 15 -1.50 11.61 -1.15
CA ARG A 15 -2.87 11.87 -1.64
C ARG A 15 -3.40 13.25 -1.28
N GLY A 16 -2.78 13.94 -0.32
CA GLY A 16 -3.25 15.22 0.21
C GLY A 16 -4.55 15.15 1.03
N VAL A 17 -5.03 13.95 1.36
CA VAL A 17 -6.33 13.74 2.06
C VAL A 17 -6.28 12.55 3.02
N LYS A 18 -7.14 12.58 4.04
CA LYS A 18 -7.33 11.44 4.97
C LYS A 18 -7.72 10.18 4.22
N SER A 19 -7.10 9.06 4.57
CA SER A 19 -7.21 7.81 3.81
C SER A 19 -7.66 6.62 4.63
N ASP A 20 -8.11 6.80 5.88
CA ASP A 20 -8.52 5.73 6.79
C ASP A 20 -9.58 4.79 6.19
N LYS A 21 -10.66 5.35 5.62
CA LYS A 21 -11.74 4.56 5.00
C LYS A 21 -11.21 3.70 3.84
N ALA A 22 -10.37 4.28 2.98
CA ALA A 22 -9.82 3.58 1.83
C ALA A 22 -8.89 2.44 2.27
N ILE A 23 -8.05 2.68 3.28
CA ILE A 23 -7.16 1.65 3.85
C ILE A 23 -7.98 0.52 4.46
N ASN A 24 -9.01 0.84 5.25
CA ASN A 24 -9.88 -0.17 5.87
C ASN A 24 -10.58 -1.04 4.81
N THR A 25 -11.15 -0.43 3.77
CA THR A 25 -11.77 -1.19 2.67
C THR A 25 -10.78 -2.11 1.96
N LEU A 26 -9.53 -1.68 1.75
CA LEU A 26 -8.49 -2.53 1.14
C LEU A 26 -8.07 -3.69 2.06
N LEU A 27 -8.06 -3.48 3.38
CA LEU A 27 -7.83 -4.53 4.37
C LEU A 27 -9.00 -5.53 4.41
N GLU A 28 -10.25 -5.04 4.38
CA GLU A 28 -11.47 -5.87 4.34
C GLU A 28 -11.52 -6.77 3.11
N TYR A 29 -11.09 -6.26 1.95
CA TYR A 29 -10.96 -7.06 0.72
C TYR A 29 -9.68 -7.91 0.67
N ASN A 30 -8.88 -7.93 1.73
CA ASN A 30 -7.60 -8.62 1.81
C ASN A 30 -6.63 -8.24 0.67
N LEU A 31 -6.74 -7.05 0.10
CA LEU A 31 -5.85 -6.57 -0.97
C LEU A 31 -4.54 -6.00 -0.42
N ILE A 32 -4.55 -5.55 0.84
CA ILE A 32 -3.36 -5.16 1.59
C ILE A 32 -3.36 -5.84 2.95
N LYS A 33 -2.19 -5.89 3.59
CA LYS A 33 -2.01 -6.38 4.96
C LYS A 33 -0.98 -5.56 5.72
N GLU A 34 -1.00 -5.68 7.04
CA GLU A 34 0.09 -5.20 7.87
C GLU A 34 1.35 -6.04 7.62
N SER A 35 2.49 -5.37 7.50
CA SER A 35 3.81 -5.97 7.22
C SER A 35 4.82 -5.73 8.33
N GLY A 36 4.41 -5.02 9.40
CA GLY A 36 5.26 -4.64 10.51
C GLY A 36 4.99 -3.20 10.95
N ARG A 37 5.94 -2.64 11.67
CA ARG A 37 5.91 -1.25 12.14
C ARG A 37 7.19 -0.53 11.76
N ALA A 38 7.07 0.73 11.37
CA ALA A 38 8.23 1.56 11.07
C ALA A 38 9.05 1.84 12.36
N LEU A 39 10.34 2.10 12.20
CA LEU A 39 11.25 2.45 13.31
C LEU A 39 11.16 3.94 13.71
N SER A 40 10.27 4.71 13.08
CA SER A 40 10.02 6.11 13.39
C SER A 40 9.21 6.30 14.69
N PRO A 41 9.24 7.50 15.30
CA PRO A 41 8.42 7.81 16.47
C PRO A 41 6.95 7.45 16.26
N GLY A 42 6.33 6.87 17.29
CA GLY A 42 4.96 6.35 17.23
C GLY A 42 4.82 4.96 16.58
N ARG A 43 5.89 4.41 16.01
CA ARG A 43 5.94 3.06 15.40
C ARG A 43 4.71 2.75 14.54
N PRO A 44 4.43 3.58 13.52
CA PRO A 44 3.24 3.43 12.69
C PRO A 44 3.25 2.11 11.93
N ILE A 45 2.06 1.59 11.64
CA ILE A 45 1.85 0.35 10.88
C ILE A 45 2.33 0.54 9.44
N LEU A 46 3.03 -0.47 8.92
CA LEU A 46 3.44 -0.56 7.52
C LEU A 46 2.50 -1.49 6.75
N TYR A 47 2.04 -1.05 5.59
CA TYR A 47 1.16 -1.80 4.71
C TYR A 47 1.88 -2.31 3.45
N THR A 48 1.55 -3.54 3.05
CA THR A 48 2.05 -4.24 1.86
C THR A 48 0.87 -4.87 1.11
N THR A 49 1.02 -5.16 -0.18
CA THR A 49 0.01 -5.91 -0.95
C THR A 49 0.04 -7.39 -0.59
N THR A 50 -1.08 -8.07 -0.77
CA THR A 50 -1.21 -9.52 -0.54
C THR A 50 -1.07 -10.33 -1.84
N GLU A 51 -1.17 -11.65 -1.73
CA GLU A 51 -1.35 -12.51 -2.91
C GLU A 51 -2.74 -12.33 -3.56
N ASP A 52 -3.76 -11.98 -2.79
CA ASP A 52 -5.09 -11.73 -3.33
C ASP A 52 -5.14 -10.47 -4.18
N PHE A 53 -4.30 -9.47 -3.86
CA PHE A 53 -4.03 -8.37 -4.79
C PHE A 53 -3.49 -8.87 -6.13
N LEU A 54 -2.48 -9.75 -6.13
CA LEU A 54 -1.92 -10.29 -7.38
C LEU A 54 -3.00 -11.01 -8.21
N LYS A 55 -3.80 -11.86 -7.56
CA LYS A 55 -4.91 -12.60 -8.19
C LYS A 55 -5.98 -11.65 -8.74
N TYR A 56 -6.38 -10.65 -7.96
CA TYR A 56 -7.40 -9.67 -8.35
C TYR A 56 -6.99 -8.87 -9.59
N PHE A 57 -5.71 -8.49 -9.68
CA PHE A 57 -5.15 -7.76 -10.82
C PHE A 57 -4.63 -8.66 -11.95
N GLY A 58 -4.74 -9.99 -11.82
CA GLY A 58 -4.35 -10.94 -12.86
C GLY A 58 -2.84 -11.00 -13.15
N ILE A 59 -2.00 -10.60 -12.19
CA ILE A 59 -0.53 -10.58 -12.31
C ILE A 59 0.09 -11.68 -11.45
N LYS A 60 1.23 -12.24 -11.86
CA LYS A 60 1.92 -13.29 -11.06
C LYS A 60 2.90 -12.70 -10.06
N SER A 61 3.36 -11.48 -10.28
CA SER A 61 4.30 -10.79 -9.42
C SER A 61 4.18 -9.28 -9.52
N LEU A 62 4.64 -8.56 -8.49
CA LEU A 62 4.71 -7.10 -8.52
C LEU A 62 5.62 -6.54 -9.63
N LYS A 63 6.48 -7.37 -10.24
CA LYS A 63 7.34 -6.98 -11.38
C LYS A 63 6.55 -6.77 -12.67
N GLU A 64 5.34 -7.29 -12.76
CA GLU A 64 4.43 -7.11 -13.91
C GLU A 64 3.62 -5.83 -13.81
N LEU A 65 3.75 -5.08 -12.71
CA LEU A 65 3.14 -3.76 -12.61
C LEU A 65 3.77 -2.82 -13.65
N PRO A 66 2.96 -1.99 -14.34
CA PRO A 66 3.47 -0.97 -15.25
C PRO A 66 4.52 -0.08 -14.59
N GLN A 67 5.56 0.31 -15.33
CA GLN A 67 6.49 1.31 -14.81
C GLN A 67 5.76 2.65 -14.63
N ILE A 68 5.97 3.28 -13.47
CA ILE A 68 5.48 4.64 -13.25
C ILE A 68 6.47 5.59 -13.92
N GLU A 69 6.03 6.30 -14.96
CA GLU A 69 6.72 7.50 -15.41
C GLU A 69 6.42 8.63 -14.42
N ILE A 70 7.44 9.05 -13.66
CA ILE A 70 7.35 10.22 -12.81
C ILE A 70 7.79 11.40 -13.69
N THR A 71 6.85 12.01 -14.40
CA THR A 71 7.12 13.30 -15.06
C THR A 71 7.24 14.37 -13.96
N PRO A 72 8.36 15.12 -13.91
CA PRO A 72 8.58 16.15 -12.91
C PRO A 72 7.62 17.33 -13.02
#